data_AF-A0A935IVP8-F1
#
_entry.id   AF-A0A935IVP8-F1
#
_cell.length_a   1.000
_cell.length_b   1.000
_cell.length_c   1.000
_cell.angle_alpha   90.00
_cell.angle_beta   90.00
_cell.angle_gamma   90.00
#
_symmetry.space_group_name_H-M   'P 1'
#
loop_
_entity.id
_entity.type
_entity.pdbx_description
1 polymer ?
#
loop_
_entity_poly.entity_id
_entity_poly.type
_entity_poly.pdbx_seq_one_letter_code
_entity_poly.pdbx_strand_id
1 'polypeptide(L)'
;MDTWRRGVVLDDGEKTAPADVSFISMSGKGAWIRIIMGEGKKRQIREVGKLLGLPVVKIIRLRIGTLRLGNLKPRQWRHLTQDEIKELKGEKGTMAEVRSGRTPVKRLHPTDRPKRFPKTEARVLDRARGERPPTKEKAERTREDRSRTKRR
;
A
#
# COMPACT_ATOMS: atom_id res chain seq x y z
N MET A 1 15.90 4.78 12.66
CA MET A 1 15.66 3.41 12.15
C MET A 1 16.76 2.44 12.57
N ASP A 2 18.03 2.85 12.57
CA ASP A 2 19.15 1.94 12.86
C ASP A 2 19.16 1.37 14.30
N THR A 3 18.54 2.07 15.25
CA THR A 3 18.32 1.54 16.60
C THR A 3 17.49 0.27 16.58
N TRP A 4 16.37 0.23 15.84
CA TRP A 4 15.56 -0.98 15.71
C TRP A 4 16.34 -2.10 15.01
N ARG A 5 17.13 -1.76 13.99
CA ARG A 5 17.90 -2.75 13.23
C ARG A 5 18.92 -3.51 14.08
N ARG A 6 19.53 -2.85 15.06
CA ARG A 6 20.51 -3.44 15.99
C ARG A 6 19.88 -4.18 17.18
N GLY A 7 18.55 -4.11 17.31
CA GLY A 7 17.82 -4.58 18.49
C GLY A 7 17.71 -3.52 19.58
N VAL A 8 16.61 -3.57 20.32
CA VAL A 8 16.25 -2.63 21.39
C VAL A 8 15.99 -3.41 22.68
N VAL A 9 16.31 -2.82 23.83
CA VAL A 9 15.93 -3.39 25.13
C VAL A 9 14.50 -2.99 25.42
N LEU A 10 13.63 -3.96 25.66
CA LEU A 10 12.23 -3.74 25.99
C LEU A 10 12.06 -3.40 27.48
N ASP A 11 10.85 -3.00 27.87
CA ASP A 11 10.53 -2.60 29.26
C ASP A 11 10.70 -3.76 30.27
N ASP A 12 10.64 -5.01 29.79
CA ASP A 12 10.89 -6.23 30.58
C ASP A 12 12.39 -6.54 30.78
N GLY A 13 13.28 -5.70 30.22
CA GLY A 13 14.73 -5.86 30.30
C GLY A 13 15.31 -6.80 29.23
N GLU A 14 14.49 -7.45 28.42
CA GLU A 14 15.00 -8.31 27.36
C GLU A 14 15.40 -7.53 26.11
N LYS A 15 16.57 -7.87 25.56
CA LYS A 15 17.01 -7.33 24.27
C LYS A 15 16.35 -8.09 23.11
N THR A 16 15.83 -7.37 22.14
CA THR A 16 15.37 -7.97 20.88
C THR A 16 16.53 -8.35 19.98
N ALA A 17 16.36 -9.39 19.18
CA ALA A 17 17.26 -9.71 18.10
C ALA A 17 17.30 -8.57 17.04
N PRO A 18 18.37 -8.48 16.25
CA PRO A 18 18.42 -7.61 15.08
C PRO A 18 17.27 -7.89 14.10
N ALA A 19 16.78 -6.84 13.43
CA ALA A 19 15.70 -6.94 12.44
C ALA A 19 16.05 -6.12 11.19
N ASP A 20 15.64 -6.58 10.01
CA ASP A 20 15.70 -5.77 8.80
C ASP A 20 14.50 -4.83 8.77
N VAL A 21 14.78 -3.54 8.81
CA VAL A 21 13.77 -2.48 8.85
C VAL A 21 14.00 -1.55 7.67
N SER A 22 12.99 -1.41 6.82
CA SER A 22 13.03 -0.53 5.65
C SER A 22 11.76 0.30 5.54
N PHE A 23 11.92 1.56 5.16
CA PHE A 23 10.80 2.45 4.86
C PHE A 23 10.15 2.05 3.52
N ILE A 24 8.83 2.08 3.45
CA ILE A 24 8.09 1.79 2.22
C ILE A 24 7.53 3.08 1.61
N SER A 25 6.67 3.78 2.34
CA SER A 25 5.96 4.97 1.84
C SER A 25 5.31 5.75 2.96
N MET A 26 4.99 7.03 2.70
CA MET A 26 4.11 7.82 3.54
C MET A 26 2.65 7.46 3.27
N SER A 27 1.80 7.56 4.28
CA SER A 27 0.35 7.32 4.17
C SER A 27 -0.39 8.24 5.15
N GLY A 28 -0.97 9.33 4.63
CA GLY A 28 -1.62 10.34 5.44
C GLY A 28 -0.67 10.91 6.50
N LYS A 29 -1.06 10.84 7.78
CA LYS A 29 -0.25 11.29 8.92
C LYS A 29 0.78 10.26 9.41
N GLY A 30 0.92 9.12 8.74
CA GLY A 30 1.81 8.03 9.14
C GLY A 30 2.70 7.53 8.01
N ALA A 31 3.41 6.43 8.27
CA ALA A 31 4.28 5.77 7.32
C ALA A 31 4.09 4.25 7.37
N TRP A 32 4.28 3.61 6.22
CA TRP A 32 4.44 2.17 6.12
C TRP A 32 5.91 1.79 6.21
N ILE A 33 6.21 0.89 7.13
CA ILE A 33 7.55 0.35 7.37
C ILE A 33 7.47 -1.17 7.17
N ARG A 34 8.43 -1.72 6.43
CA ARG A 34 8.64 -3.16 6.32
C ARG A 34 9.60 -3.59 7.42
N ILE A 35 9.21 -4.63 8.15
CA ILE A 35 10.03 -5.25 9.19
C ILE A 35 10.13 -6.74 8.87
N ILE A 36 11.35 -7.27 8.85
CA ILE A 36 11.63 -8.70 8.75
C ILE A 36 12.43 -9.08 10.00
N MET A 37 11.90 -10.04 10.75
CA MET A 37 12.45 -10.46 12.03
C MET A 37 12.35 -11.99 12.15
N GLY A 38 13.33 -12.59 12.84
CA GLY A 38 13.41 -14.04 13.06
C GLY A 38 12.77 -14.52 14.37
N GLU A 39 12.39 -13.60 15.25
CA GLU A 39 11.70 -13.87 16.51
C GLU A 39 10.28 -13.30 16.49
N GLY A 40 9.51 -13.56 17.55
CA GLY A 40 8.14 -13.08 17.68
C GLY A 40 7.71 -12.90 19.13
N LYS A 41 8.42 -12.05 19.89
CA LYS A 41 8.06 -11.77 21.28
C LYS A 41 6.68 -11.09 21.35
N LYS A 42 5.97 -11.28 22.48
CA LYS A 42 4.63 -10.73 22.68
C LYS A 42 4.67 -9.21 22.46
N ARG A 43 3.86 -8.72 21.51
CA ARG A 43 3.70 -7.28 21.21
C ARG A 43 4.98 -6.51 20.84
N GLN A 44 6.10 -7.20 20.57
CA GLN A 44 7.42 -6.61 20.30
C GLN A 44 7.40 -5.40 19.35
N ILE A 45 6.73 -5.50 18.19
CA ILE A 45 6.67 -4.40 17.22
C ILE A 45 6.03 -3.14 17.81
N ARG A 46 4.99 -3.29 18.63
CA ARG A 46 4.29 -2.16 19.25
C ARG A 46 5.12 -1.55 20.38
N GLU A 47 5.82 -2.38 21.14
CA GLU A 47 6.66 -1.94 22.26
C GLU A 47 7.90 -1.21 21.75
N VAL A 48 8.63 -1.79 20.78
CA VAL A 48 9.75 -1.09 20.12
C VAL A 48 9.27 0.20 19.47
N GLY A 49 8.11 0.20 18.78
CA GLY A 49 7.53 1.41 18.22
C GLY A 49 7.28 2.48 19.27
N LYS A 50 6.66 2.13 20.41
CA LYS A 50 6.41 3.06 21.53
C LYS A 50 7.72 3.63 22.08
N LEU A 51 8.72 2.79 22.31
CA LEU A 51 10.04 3.18 22.81
C LEU A 51 10.76 4.17 21.88
N LEU A 52 10.60 3.99 20.57
CA LEU A 52 11.21 4.86 19.55
C LEU A 52 10.36 6.10 19.23
N GLY A 53 9.25 6.35 19.93
CA GLY A 53 8.35 7.47 19.65
C GLY A 53 7.53 7.30 18.35
N LEU A 54 7.39 6.07 17.86
CA LEU A 54 6.68 5.70 16.64
C LEU A 54 5.46 4.81 16.97
N PRO A 55 4.34 5.39 17.45
CA PRO A 55 3.17 4.62 17.84
C PRO A 55 2.59 3.84 16.66
N VAL A 56 2.47 2.52 16.82
CA VAL A 56 2.03 1.62 15.76
C VAL A 56 0.49 1.55 15.73
N VAL A 57 -0.11 2.05 14.65
CA VAL A 57 -1.56 2.03 14.46
C VAL A 57 -2.03 0.70 13.85
N LYS A 58 -1.34 0.21 12.82
CA LYS A 58 -1.74 -0.98 12.05
C LYS A 58 -0.55 -1.89 11.80
N ILE A 59 -0.77 -3.20 11.91
CA ILE A 59 0.21 -4.24 11.60
C ILE A 59 -0.45 -5.24 10.66
N ILE A 60 0.22 -5.57 9.57
CA ILE A 60 -0.19 -6.64 8.66
C ILE A 60 1.01 -7.56 8.44
N ARG A 61 0.83 -8.85 8.69
CA ARG A 61 1.85 -9.85 8.38
C ARG A 61 1.68 -10.29 6.93
N LEU A 62 2.62 -9.86 6.08
CA LEU A 62 2.59 -10.15 4.64
C LEU A 62 3.24 -11.50 4.27
N ARG A 63 4.13 -12.02 5.13
CA ARG A 63 4.94 -13.21 4.85
C ARG A 63 5.32 -13.95 6.14
N ILE A 64 5.41 -15.28 6.07
CA ILE A 64 5.97 -16.17 7.11
C ILE A 64 6.85 -17.19 6.40
N GLY A 65 8.15 -17.22 6.68
CA GLY A 65 9.07 -18.13 5.97
C GLY A 65 8.99 -17.93 4.46
N THR A 66 8.65 -18.98 3.70
CA THR A 66 8.43 -18.92 2.25
C THR A 66 7.01 -18.48 1.88
N LEU A 67 6.03 -18.64 2.78
CA LEU A 67 4.62 -18.32 2.52
C LEU A 67 4.34 -16.82 2.46
N ARG A 68 3.60 -16.41 1.43
CA ARG A 68 3.11 -15.02 1.25
C ARG A 68 1.60 -14.96 1.42
N LEU A 69 1.11 -13.84 1.95
CA LEU A 69 -0.32 -13.57 2.11
C LEU A 69 -1.06 -13.52 0.75
N GLY A 70 -0.41 -12.99 -0.28
CA GLY A 70 -0.97 -12.89 -1.63
C GLY A 70 -2.27 -12.09 -1.65
N ASN A 71 -3.30 -12.66 -2.27
CA ASN A 71 -4.60 -12.02 -2.50
C ASN A 71 -5.69 -12.48 -1.51
N LEU A 72 -5.33 -13.16 -0.41
CA LEU A 72 -6.32 -13.57 0.59
C LEU A 72 -6.93 -12.35 1.27
N LYS A 73 -8.26 -12.30 1.32
CA LYS A 73 -8.99 -11.26 2.06
C LYS A 73 -8.99 -11.57 3.57
N PRO A 74 -9.23 -10.57 4.42
CA PRO A 74 -9.42 -10.82 5.85
C PRO A 74 -10.44 -11.93 6.11
N ARG A 75 -10.14 -12.79 7.09
CA ARG A 75 -10.95 -13.95 7.49
C ARG A 75 -11.02 -15.10 6.48
N GLN A 76 -10.35 -14.99 5.33
CA GLN A 76 -10.23 -16.12 4.40
C GLN A 76 -9.03 -17.00 4.75
N TRP A 77 -9.12 -18.25 4.31
CA TRP A 77 -8.04 -19.23 4.38
C TRP A 77 -8.05 -20.09 3.11
N ARG A 78 -6.94 -20.78 2.85
CA ARG A 78 -6.82 -21.78 1.78
C ARG A 78 -5.86 -22.87 2.22
N HIS A 79 -5.93 -24.01 1.56
CA HIS A 79 -4.89 -25.03 1.69
C HIS A 79 -3.59 -24.57 1.02
N LEU A 80 -2.47 -25.03 1.57
CA LEU A 80 -1.16 -24.85 0.97
C LEU A 80 -1.04 -25.73 -0.27
N THR A 81 -0.32 -25.25 -1.28
CA THR A 81 0.02 -26.10 -2.43
C THR A 81 1.12 -27.08 -2.06
N GLN A 82 1.27 -28.16 -2.82
CA GLN A 82 2.35 -29.13 -2.59
C GLN A 82 3.74 -28.48 -2.69
N ASP A 83 3.91 -27.51 -3.58
CA ASP A 83 5.16 -26.75 -3.69
C ASP A 83 5.46 -25.93 -2.44
N GLU A 84 4.45 -25.23 -1.90
CA GLU A 84 4.60 -24.44 -0.68
C GLU A 84 4.95 -25.33 0.53
N ILE A 85 4.36 -26.53 0.60
CA ILE A 85 4.68 -27.52 1.64
C ILE A 85 6.14 -27.97 1.51
N LYS A 86 6.58 -28.34 0.30
CA LYS A 86 7.97 -28.74 0.04
C LYS A 86 8.96 -27.63 0.39
N GLU A 87 8.66 -26.38 0.04
CA GLU A 87 9.49 -25.22 0.38
C GLU A 87 9.56 -24.98 1.88
N LEU A 88 8.44 -25.11 2.60
CA LEU A 88 8.42 -24.99 4.07
C LEU A 88 9.23 -26.08 4.76
N LYS A 89 9.24 -27.29 4.20
CA LYS A 89 10.07 -28.40 4.68
C LYS A 89 11.56 -28.26 4.30
N GLY A 90 11.91 -27.32 3.42
CA GLY A 90 13.28 -27.14 2.93
C GLY A 90 13.70 -28.16 1.87
N GLU A 91 12.75 -28.86 1.24
CA GLU A 91 13.02 -29.93 0.27
C GLU A 91 13.37 -29.38 -1.14
N LYS A 92 13.07 -28.11 -1.42
CA LYS A 92 13.61 -27.40 -2.59
C LYS A 92 14.86 -26.65 -2.16
N GLY A 93 16.00 -26.98 -2.80
CA GLY A 93 17.28 -26.30 -2.62
C GLY A 93 17.12 -24.79 -2.51
N THR A 94 17.63 -24.24 -1.42
CA THR A 94 17.43 -22.86 -1.01
C THR A 94 17.90 -21.88 -2.07
N MET A 95 17.01 -21.00 -2.53
CA MET A 95 17.36 -19.74 -3.22
C MET A 95 18.01 -18.75 -2.22
N ALA A 96 19.09 -19.18 -1.55
CA ALA A 96 19.89 -18.32 -0.68
C ALA A 96 20.79 -17.35 -1.48
N GLU A 97 20.78 -17.42 -2.81
CA GLU A 97 21.76 -16.77 -3.69
C GLU A 97 21.17 -15.75 -4.67
N VAL A 98 20.18 -14.96 -4.26
CA VAL A 98 19.74 -13.76 -5.02
C VAL A 98 19.91 -12.50 -4.18
N ARG A 99 21.10 -12.36 -3.57
CA ARG A 99 21.53 -11.13 -2.88
C ARG A 99 22.79 -10.48 -3.46
N SER A 100 23.33 -11.01 -4.56
CA SER A 100 24.46 -10.42 -5.27
C SER A 100 24.20 -10.48 -6.77
N GLY A 101 23.76 -9.37 -7.35
CA GLY A 101 23.51 -9.29 -8.78
C GLY A 101 22.66 -8.08 -9.12
N ARG A 102 23.29 -6.90 -9.17
CA ARG A 102 22.79 -5.81 -10.01
C ARG A 102 22.62 -6.40 -11.40
N THR A 103 21.41 -6.54 -11.90
CA THR A 103 21.21 -6.75 -13.33
C THR A 103 21.78 -5.50 -14.01
N PRO A 104 22.77 -5.61 -14.92
CA PRO A 104 23.23 -4.43 -15.63
C PRO A 104 22.05 -3.95 -16.45
N VAL A 105 21.52 -2.76 -16.11
CA VAL A 105 20.57 -2.07 -16.98
C VAL A 105 21.31 -1.85 -18.29
N LYS A 106 20.91 -2.58 -19.33
CA LYS A 106 21.45 -2.44 -20.68
C LYS A 106 21.32 -0.95 -21.03
N ARG A 107 22.44 -0.25 -21.23
CA ARG A 107 22.42 1.14 -21.71
C ARG A 107 21.59 1.15 -22.98
N LEU A 108 20.43 1.81 -22.94
CA LEU A 108 19.63 2.09 -24.12
C LEU A 108 20.54 2.79 -25.13
N HIS A 109 20.69 2.20 -26.32
CA HIS A 109 21.40 2.87 -27.41
C HIS A 109 20.55 4.08 -27.86
N PRO A 110 21.16 5.22 -28.24
CA PRO A 110 20.43 6.43 -28.64
C PRO A 110 19.41 6.24 -29.78
N THR A 111 19.45 5.10 -30.47
CA THR A 111 18.55 4.73 -31.58
C THR A 111 17.23 4.11 -31.12
N ASP A 112 17.07 3.70 -29.86
CA ASP A 112 15.84 3.07 -29.34
C ASP A 112 14.81 4.10 -28.83
N ARG A 113 14.80 5.31 -29.40
CA ARG A 113 13.79 6.32 -29.05
C ARG A 113 12.45 5.91 -29.66
N PRO A 114 11.39 5.65 -28.86
CA PRO A 114 10.08 5.39 -29.42
C PRO A 114 9.62 6.62 -30.22
N LYS A 115 9.28 6.41 -31.50
CA LYS A 115 8.69 7.45 -32.35
C LYS A 115 7.33 7.85 -31.79
N ARG A 116 7.27 9.07 -31.26
CA ARG A 116 6.12 10.00 -31.24
C ARG A 116 4.74 9.34 -31.07
N PHE A 117 4.19 9.42 -29.85
CA PHE A 117 2.77 9.12 -29.60
C PHE A 117 1.87 9.99 -30.52
N PRO A 118 0.83 9.42 -31.14
CA PRO A 118 -0.10 10.17 -31.98
C PRO A 118 -0.88 11.20 -31.15
N LYS A 119 -0.86 12.46 -31.61
CA LYS A 119 -1.59 13.59 -31.01
C LYS A 119 -3.08 13.53 -31.41
N THR A 120 -3.89 12.70 -30.77
CA THR A 120 -5.34 12.70 -31.06
C THR A 120 -6.27 12.77 -29.84
N GLU A 121 -5.77 12.77 -28.60
CA GLU A 121 -6.66 12.86 -27.42
C GLU A 121 -6.32 13.99 -26.44
N ALA A 122 -5.86 15.12 -26.97
CA ALA A 122 -5.69 16.37 -26.21
C ALA A 122 -6.86 17.35 -26.40
N ARG A 123 -8.07 16.87 -26.74
CA ARG A 123 -9.24 17.75 -27.03
C ARG A 123 -10.48 17.48 -26.17
N VAL A 124 -10.36 16.80 -25.02
CA VAL A 124 -11.52 16.49 -24.15
C VAL A 124 -11.47 17.16 -22.76
N LEU A 125 -10.41 17.92 -22.41
CA LEU A 125 -10.28 18.53 -21.07
C LEU A 125 -10.12 20.06 -21.06
N ASP A 126 -10.60 20.76 -22.08
CA ASP A 126 -10.53 22.23 -22.13
C ASP A 126 -11.87 22.94 -22.39
N ARG A 127 -12.99 22.26 -22.11
CA ARG A 127 -14.35 22.85 -22.20
C ARG A 127 -15.07 22.99 -20.86
N ALA A 128 -14.35 22.84 -19.75
CA ALA A 128 -14.91 22.93 -18.38
C ALA A 128 -14.31 24.08 -17.56
N ARG A 129 -14.01 25.22 -18.20
CA ARG A 129 -13.68 26.47 -17.51
C ARG A 129 -14.39 27.62 -18.23
N GLY A 130 -15.60 27.95 -17.77
CA GLY A 130 -16.32 29.08 -18.35
C GLY A 130 -17.76 29.30 -17.95
N GLU A 131 -18.23 28.86 -16.78
CA GLU A 131 -19.54 29.31 -16.27
C GLU A 131 -19.45 29.59 -14.76
N ARG A 132 -19.75 30.85 -14.39
CA ARG A 132 -19.90 31.29 -13.00
C ARG A 132 -21.21 30.72 -12.44
N PRO A 133 -21.29 30.34 -11.16
CA PRO A 133 -22.54 29.87 -10.57
C PRO A 133 -23.55 31.03 -10.43
N PRO A 134 -24.85 30.82 -10.68
CA PRO A 134 -25.88 31.83 -10.47
C PRO A 134 -26.15 32.05 -8.97
N THR A 135 -26.36 33.32 -8.63
CA THR A 135 -26.69 33.82 -7.28
C THR A 135 -28.04 33.33 -6.79
N LYS A 136 -28.13 33.12 -5.47
CA LYS A 136 -29.35 32.80 -4.73
C LYS A 136 -30.35 33.95 -4.82
N GLU A 137 -31.36 33.85 -5.67
CA GLU A 137 -32.59 34.61 -5.52
C GLU A 137 -33.76 33.91 -6.24
N LYS A 138 -34.90 33.84 -5.55
CA LYS A 138 -36.22 33.35 -6.03
C LYS A 138 -36.40 31.83 -6.15
N ALA A 139 -36.27 31.14 -5.02
CA ALA A 139 -37.10 29.99 -4.73
C ALA A 139 -38.22 30.43 -3.79
N GLU A 140 -39.25 31.10 -4.30
CA GLU A 140 -40.55 31.14 -3.64
C GLU A 140 -41.67 31.60 -4.59
N ARG A 141 -42.72 30.77 -4.63
CA ARG A 141 -44.11 31.13 -4.90
C ARG A 141 -44.44 31.66 -6.30
N THR A 142 -44.86 30.74 -7.16
CA THR A 142 -46.23 30.74 -7.72
C THR A 142 -46.52 29.37 -8.34
N ARG A 143 -47.00 28.45 -7.49
CA ARG A 143 -47.91 27.41 -7.95
C ARG A 143 -49.25 28.09 -8.17
N GLU A 144 -49.47 28.59 -9.36
CA GLU A 144 -50.83 28.82 -9.82
C GLU A 144 -50.86 28.72 -11.34
N ASP A 145 -51.94 28.12 -11.81
CA ASP A 145 -52.35 28.09 -13.21
C ASP A 145 -51.79 26.97 -14.09
N ARG A 146 -52.12 25.73 -13.69
CA ARG A 146 -52.54 24.71 -14.66
C ARG A 146 -53.88 24.12 -14.25
N SER A 147 -54.91 24.49 -15.00
CA SER A 147 -56.10 23.72 -15.38
C SER A 147 -57.44 24.40 -15.09
N ARG A 148 -57.64 25.54 -15.75
CA ARG A 148 -58.94 25.87 -16.31
C ARG A 148 -59.39 24.73 -17.24
N THR A 149 -60.61 24.22 -17.03
CA THR A 149 -61.52 23.54 -17.99
C THR A 149 -61.91 22.09 -17.70
N LYS A 150 -63.07 21.91 -17.03
CA LYS A 150 -64.25 21.07 -17.43
C LYS A 150 -65.20 21.04 -16.23
N ARG A 151 -66.34 21.73 -16.23
CA ARG A 151 -67.60 21.61 -17.02
C ARG A 151 -68.68 20.97 -16.14
N ARG A 152 -69.74 21.77 -15.92
CA ARG A 152 -71.10 21.48 -15.46
C ARG A 152 -71.31 21.04 -14.01
#